data_AF-A0A434CIY8-F1
#
_entry.id   AF-A0A434CIY8-F1
#
_cell.length_a   1.000
_cell.length_b   1.000
_cell.length_c   1.000
_cell.angle_alpha   90.00
_cell.angle_beta   90.00
_cell.angle_gamma   90.00
#
_symmetry.space_group_name_H-M   'P 1'
#
loop_
_entity.id
_entity.type
_entity.pdbx_description
1 polymer ?
#
loop_
_entity_poly.entity_id
_entity_poly.type
_entity_poly.pdbx_seq_one_letter_code
_entity_poly.pdbx_strand_id
1 'polypeptide(L)'
;RISDEPPPSLYSVSRGTRVRVFVALPVAVAGKVAGVVYLSRTPNNIVKHLYGERGKVVLAAIAILGGTLLIALVFLRTVSRPIYALMERTKRIAAGDREAIRPLEHHGTSEMAALSAAFLDMAEKLHARSDSIQTFATHVSHELKSPLTAIQGAAELLRDSGSAMDEAEQRRV
;
A
#
# COMPACT_ATOMS: atom_id res chain seq x y z
N ARG A 1 59.87 -3.51 46.73
CA ARG A 1 59.62 -3.43 48.18
C ARG A 1 58.11 -3.32 48.34
N ILE A 2 57.47 -4.33 48.90
CA ILE A 2 56.01 -4.39 49.07
C ILE A 2 55.65 -3.32 50.11
N SER A 3 54.70 -2.44 49.80
CA SER A 3 54.32 -1.31 50.65
C SER A 3 53.31 -1.78 51.70
N ASP A 4 53.61 -1.54 52.98
CA ASP A 4 52.79 -1.92 54.15
C ASP A 4 51.65 -0.92 54.45
N GLU A 5 51.32 -0.01 53.52
CA GLU A 5 50.21 0.91 53.73
C GLU A 5 48.86 0.22 53.49
N PRO A 6 47.90 0.32 54.43
CA PRO A 6 46.60 -0.30 54.27
C PRO A 6 45.91 0.24 53.01
N PRO A 7 45.27 -0.62 52.20
CA PRO A 7 44.61 -0.17 50.98
C PRO A 7 43.57 0.90 51.34
N PRO A 8 43.53 2.02 50.59
CA PRO A 8 42.64 3.13 50.92
C PRO A 8 41.19 2.64 50.96
N SER A 9 40.45 3.10 51.97
CA SER A 9 39.08 2.61 52.22
C SER A 9 38.21 2.67 50.96
N LEU A 10 37.46 1.60 50.72
CA LEU A 10 36.53 1.44 49.60
C LEU A 10 35.37 2.46 49.61
N TYR A 11 35.32 3.35 50.61
CA TYR A 11 34.26 4.32 50.86
C TYR A 11 34.63 5.77 50.49
N SER A 12 35.58 5.99 49.58
CA SER A 12 35.72 7.33 49.00
C SER A 12 34.56 7.58 48.02
N VAL A 13 33.46 8.13 48.56
CA VAL A 13 32.24 8.49 47.86
C VAL A 13 32.56 9.39 46.64
N SER A 14 32.61 8.78 45.46
CA SER A 14 32.66 9.50 44.19
C SER A 14 31.25 10.00 43.88
N ARG A 15 31.00 11.30 44.10
CA ARG A 15 29.68 11.93 43.84
C ARG A 15 29.38 12.14 42.34
N GLY A 16 29.97 11.37 41.44
CA GLY A 16 29.78 11.60 40.01
C GLY A 16 29.95 10.39 39.11
N THR A 17 30.96 9.54 39.32
CA THR A 17 31.25 8.43 38.39
C THR A 17 32.09 7.35 39.08
N ARG A 18 31.83 6.06 38.78
CA ARG A 18 32.62 4.91 39.32
C ARG A 18 34.05 4.81 38.77
N VAL A 19 34.42 5.68 37.83
CA VAL A 19 35.73 5.66 37.17
C VAL A 19 36.55 6.84 37.67
N ARG A 20 37.73 6.55 38.22
CA ARG A 20 38.76 7.53 38.56
C ARG A 20 39.98 7.26 37.72
N VAL A 21 40.48 8.29 37.05
CA VAL A 21 41.74 8.21 36.32
C VAL A 21 42.84 8.70 37.26
N PHE A 22 43.88 7.90 37.38
CA PHE A 22 45.06 8.19 38.19
C PHE A 22 46.29 8.23 37.31
N VAL A 23 47.13 9.24 37.53
CA VAL A 23 48.44 9.34 36.89
C VAL A 23 49.48 9.54 37.98
N ALA A 24 50.52 8.72 37.95
CA ALA A 24 51.64 8.78 38.88
C ALA A 24 52.91 9.14 38.11
N LEU A 25 53.50 10.29 38.42
CA LEU A 25 54.72 10.76 37.76
C LEU A 25 55.90 10.66 38.75
N PRO A 26 56.98 9.93 38.41
CA PRO A 26 58.14 9.84 39.26
C PRO A 26 58.95 11.14 39.20
N VAL A 27 59.32 11.68 40.36
CA VAL A 27 60.23 12.82 40.45
C VAL A 27 61.61 12.27 40.75
N ALA A 28 62.51 12.34 39.77
CA ALA A 28 63.89 11.91 39.91
C ALA A 28 64.80 13.12 40.15
N VAL A 29 65.66 13.03 41.17
CA VAL A 29 66.69 14.03 41.48
C VAL A 29 68.04 13.30 41.41
N ALA A 30 68.96 13.83 40.61
CA ALA A 30 70.29 13.23 40.37
C ALA A 30 70.24 11.74 39.93
N GLY A 31 69.29 11.40 39.05
CA GLY A 31 69.14 10.04 38.52
C GLY A 31 68.55 9.02 39.49
N LYS A 32 68.17 9.43 40.72
CA LYS A 32 67.48 8.58 41.70
C LYS A 32 66.06 9.09 41.92
N VAL A 33 65.09 8.18 41.94
CA VAL A 33 63.68 8.52 42.18
C VAL A 33 63.54 8.97 43.64
N ALA A 34 63.25 10.26 43.83
CA ALA A 34 63.12 10.90 45.15
C ALA A 34 61.68 10.87 45.66
N GLY A 35 60.69 10.71 44.77
CA GLY A 35 59.28 10.61 45.14
C GLY A 35 58.38 10.39 43.93
N VAL A 36 57.07 10.29 44.18
CA VAL A 36 56.05 10.14 43.14
C VAL A 36 54.94 11.16 43.38
N VAL A 37 54.60 11.92 42.36
CA VAL A 37 53.45 12.84 42.39
C VAL A 37 52.23 12.11 41.87
N TYR A 38 51.20 12.02 42.70
CA TYR A 38 49.95 11.34 42.39
C TYR A 38 48.87 12.38 42.04
N LEU A 39 48.39 12.37 40.80
CA LEU A 39 47.24 13.18 40.39
C LEU A 39 46.05 12.27 40.11
N SER A 40 44.90 12.64 40.68
CA SER A 40 43.61 12.03 40.36
C SER A 40 42.67 13.09 39.82
N ARG A 41 42.03 12.81 38.69
CA ARG A 41 40.96 13.66 38.16
C ARG A 41 39.79 12.78 37.75
N THR A 42 38.62 13.04 38.32
CA THR A 42 37.37 12.42 37.84
C THR A 42 37.01 13.10 36.52
N PRO A 43 36.87 12.35 35.41
CA PRO A 43 36.40 12.91 34.15
C PRO A 43 35.01 13.54 34.35
N ASN A 44 34.75 14.70 33.75
CA ASN A 44 33.42 15.30 33.82
C ASN A 44 32.43 14.36 33.12
N ASN A 45 31.30 14.06 33.77
CA ASN A 45 30.38 13.03 33.35
C ASN A 45 29.91 13.23 31.88
N ILE A 46 30.47 12.46 30.94
CA ILE A 46 29.92 12.29 29.58
C ILE A 46 28.44 11.87 29.67
N VAL A 47 28.13 11.05 30.67
CA VAL A 47 26.77 10.60 30.98
C VAL A 47 25.85 11.74 31.45
N LYS A 48 26.37 12.81 32.04
CA LYS A 48 25.57 13.97 32.52
C LYS A 48 25.27 14.95 31.37
N HIS A 49 26.06 14.95 30.30
CA HIS A 49 25.68 15.58 29.03
C HIS A 49 24.68 14.75 28.24
N LEU A 50 24.82 13.41 28.23
CA LEU A 50 23.77 12.50 27.75
C LEU A 50 22.45 12.64 28.55
N TYR A 51 22.54 12.95 29.84
CA TYR A 51 21.40 13.02 30.74
C TYR A 51 20.80 14.42 30.95
N GLY A 52 21.57 15.49 30.70
CA GLY A 52 21.06 16.86 30.64
C GLY A 52 20.26 17.15 29.36
N GLU A 53 20.44 16.34 28.32
CA GLU A 53 19.74 16.49 27.03
C GLU A 53 18.67 15.41 26.77
N ARG A 54 18.32 14.54 27.74
CA ARG A 54 17.27 13.52 27.56
C ARG A 54 15.97 14.12 27.04
N GLY A 55 15.63 15.32 27.51
CA GLY A 55 14.44 16.05 27.03
C GLY A 55 14.51 16.35 25.54
N LYS A 56 15.67 16.76 25.01
CA LYS A 56 15.87 17.00 23.58
C LYS A 56 15.82 15.70 22.77
N VAL A 57 16.42 14.63 23.27
CA VAL A 57 16.38 13.31 22.60
C VAL A 57 14.95 12.75 22.57
N VAL A 58 14.22 12.82 23.68
CA VAL A 58 12.82 12.38 23.75
C VAL A 58 11.94 13.25 22.85
N LEU A 59 12.13 14.57 22.86
CA LEU A 59 11.40 15.49 21.99
C LEU A 59 11.68 15.17 20.51
N ALA A 60 12.94 14.93 20.15
CA ALA A 60 13.32 14.53 18.79
C ALA A 60 12.68 13.19 18.40
N ALA A 61 12.68 12.20 19.30
CA ALA A 61 12.03 10.91 19.06
C ALA A 61 10.51 11.07 18.85
N ILE A 62 9.84 11.87 19.68
CA ILE A 62 8.41 12.17 19.54
C ILE A 62 8.15 12.91 18.23
N ALA A 63 8.99 13.89 17.86
CA ALA A 63 8.86 14.62 16.61
C ALA A 63 9.01 13.71 15.39
N ILE A 64 9.98 12.80 15.41
CA ILE A 64 10.20 11.80 14.35
C ILE A 64 9.02 10.83 14.26
N LEU A 65 8.57 10.29 15.40
CA LEU A 65 7.42 9.38 15.44
C LEU A 65 6.14 10.08 14.97
N GLY A 66 5.90 11.30 15.43
CA GLY A 66 4.76 12.11 15.04
C GLY A 66 4.79 12.48 13.56
N GLY A 67 5.94 12.89 13.03
CA GLY A 67 6.13 13.15 11.61
C GLY A 67 5.92 11.91 10.76
N THR A 68 6.47 10.77 11.18
CA THR A 68 6.28 9.47 10.50
C THR A 68 4.81 9.07 10.47
N LEU A 69 4.11 9.17 11.60
CA LEU A 69 2.69 8.85 11.69
C LEU A 69 1.85 9.81 10.84
N LEU A 70 2.17 11.09 10.83
CA LEU A 70 1.50 12.09 10.00
C LEU A 70 1.67 11.77 8.52
N ILE A 71 2.88 11.50 8.06
CA ILE A 71 3.15 11.12 6.66
C ILE A 71 2.39 9.85 6.30
N ALA A 72 2.41 8.83 7.18
CA ALA A 72 1.67 7.59 6.96
C ALA A 72 0.16 7.83 6.85
N LEU A 73 -0.41 8.69 7.70
CA LEU A 73 -1.83 9.04 7.66
C LEU A 73 -2.19 9.83 6.40
N VAL A 74 -1.34 10.74 5.96
CA VAL A 74 -1.51 11.47 4.70
C VAL A 74 -1.49 10.47 3.54
N PHE A 75 -0.47 9.64 3.44
CA PHE A 75 -0.32 8.63 2.38
C PHE A 75 -1.51 7.66 2.33
N LEU A 76 -1.97 7.17 3.49
CA LEU A 76 -3.14 6.30 3.57
C LEU A 76 -4.40 6.99 3.02
N ARG A 77 -4.58 8.29 3.31
CA ARG A 77 -5.74 9.06 2.85
C ARG A 77 -5.63 9.50 1.39
N THR A 78 -4.45 9.82 0.91
CA THR A 78 -4.25 10.39 -0.43
C THR A 78 -3.99 9.34 -1.50
N VAL A 79 -3.45 8.18 -1.14
CA VAL A 79 -3.03 7.14 -2.10
C VAL A 79 -3.77 5.83 -1.83
N SER A 80 -3.55 5.21 -0.67
CA SER A 80 -4.04 3.85 -0.43
C SER A 80 -5.57 3.75 -0.42
N ARG A 81 -6.27 4.66 0.28
CA ARG A 81 -7.74 4.65 0.35
C ARG A 81 -8.40 4.82 -1.04
N PRO A 82 -8.03 5.84 -1.85
CA PRO A 82 -8.57 5.98 -3.20
C PRO A 82 -8.29 4.76 -4.09
N ILE A 83 -7.11 4.14 -4.00
CA ILE A 83 -6.78 2.92 -4.75
C ILE A 83 -7.72 1.77 -4.39
N TYR A 84 -7.90 1.47 -3.10
CA TYR A 84 -8.82 0.40 -2.69
C TYR A 84 -10.26 0.68 -3.10
N ALA A 85 -10.70 1.95 -3.00
CA ALA A 85 -12.03 2.34 -3.42
C ALA A 85 -12.21 2.12 -4.93
N LEU A 86 -11.24 2.53 -5.76
CA LEU A 86 -11.28 2.32 -7.20
C LEU A 86 -11.27 0.83 -7.57
N MET A 87 -10.42 0.01 -6.91
CA MET A 87 -10.39 -1.43 -7.11
C MET A 87 -11.74 -2.10 -6.85
N GLU A 88 -12.42 -1.70 -5.77
CA GLU A 88 -13.73 -2.25 -5.44
C GLU A 88 -14.80 -1.84 -6.47
N ARG A 89 -14.72 -0.62 -7.00
CA ARG A 89 -15.58 -0.19 -8.12
C ARG A 89 -15.30 -0.99 -9.38
N THR A 90 -14.04 -1.16 -9.74
CA THR A 90 -13.65 -1.96 -10.90
C THR A 90 -14.22 -3.37 -10.83
N LYS A 91 -14.15 -4.03 -9.66
CA LYS A 91 -14.75 -5.37 -9.48
C LYS A 91 -16.26 -5.37 -9.69
N ARG A 92 -16.96 -4.38 -9.14
CA ARG A 92 -18.43 -4.26 -9.31
C ARG A 92 -18.83 -3.99 -10.76
N ILE A 93 -18.13 -3.09 -11.44
CA ILE A 93 -18.34 -2.81 -12.87
C ILE A 93 -18.11 -4.09 -13.68
N ALA A 94 -17.03 -4.83 -13.40
CA ALA A 94 -16.75 -6.10 -14.06
C ALA A 94 -17.83 -7.17 -13.81
N ALA A 95 -18.53 -7.10 -12.68
CA ALA A 95 -19.69 -7.94 -12.37
C ALA A 95 -21.00 -7.47 -13.03
N GLY A 96 -20.96 -6.37 -13.81
CA GLY A 96 -22.11 -5.83 -14.53
C GLY A 96 -22.91 -4.77 -13.76
N ASP A 97 -22.46 -4.35 -12.57
CA ASP A 97 -23.12 -3.30 -11.79
C ASP A 97 -22.82 -1.91 -12.38
N ARG A 98 -23.80 -1.34 -13.10
CA ARG A 98 -23.71 0.00 -13.69
C ARG A 98 -23.71 1.12 -12.67
N GLU A 99 -24.33 0.93 -11.51
CA GLU A 99 -24.35 1.95 -10.44
C GLU A 99 -22.97 2.14 -9.81
N ALA A 100 -22.04 1.21 -10.08
CA ALA A 100 -20.65 1.34 -9.71
C ALA A 100 -19.90 2.40 -10.53
N ILE A 101 -20.39 2.76 -11.73
CA ILE A 101 -19.85 3.82 -12.59
C ILE A 101 -20.27 5.17 -12.04
N ARG A 102 -19.68 5.55 -10.90
CA ARG A 102 -19.87 6.86 -10.29
C ARG A 102 -18.55 7.38 -9.74
N PRO A 103 -18.36 8.72 -9.68
CA PRO A 103 -17.16 9.31 -9.11
C PRO A 103 -16.87 8.81 -7.69
N LEU A 104 -15.59 8.74 -7.33
CA LEU A 104 -15.19 8.46 -5.95
C LEU A 104 -15.58 9.65 -5.07
N GLU A 105 -15.98 9.38 -3.83
CA GLU A 105 -16.31 10.46 -2.87
C GLU A 105 -15.05 11.23 -2.46
N HIS A 106 -13.90 10.55 -2.42
CA HIS A 106 -12.62 11.12 -2.02
C HIS A 106 -11.52 10.60 -2.95
N HIS A 107 -10.89 11.53 -3.68
CA HIS A 107 -9.85 11.20 -4.65
C HIS A 107 -8.44 11.28 -4.07
N GLY A 108 -8.25 11.94 -2.93
CA GLY A 108 -6.93 12.09 -2.30
C GLY A 108 -6.06 13.14 -2.99
N THR A 109 -5.66 12.90 -4.23
CA THR A 109 -4.88 13.84 -5.08
C THR A 109 -5.57 14.13 -6.42
N SER A 110 -5.10 15.15 -7.13
CA SER A 110 -5.57 15.51 -8.48
C SER A 110 -5.32 14.41 -9.51
N GLU A 111 -4.17 13.74 -9.43
CA GLU A 111 -3.78 12.67 -10.35
C GLU A 111 -4.67 11.45 -10.16
N MET A 112 -5.01 11.11 -8.91
CA MET A 112 -5.96 10.04 -8.60
C MET A 112 -7.38 10.38 -9.05
N ALA A 113 -7.78 11.65 -8.98
CA ALA A 113 -9.06 12.11 -9.54
C ALA A 113 -9.10 11.94 -11.06
N ALA A 114 -8.06 12.37 -11.76
CA ALA A 114 -7.94 12.22 -13.20
C ALA A 114 -7.93 10.76 -13.64
N LEU A 115 -7.20 9.90 -12.93
CA LEU A 115 -7.17 8.45 -13.18
C LEU A 115 -8.56 7.83 -13.00
N SER A 116 -9.24 8.15 -11.89
CA SER A 116 -10.58 7.64 -11.63
C SER A 116 -11.56 8.08 -12.72
N ALA A 117 -11.50 9.35 -13.16
CA ALA A 117 -12.37 9.87 -14.21
C ALA A 117 -12.12 9.16 -15.55
N ALA A 118 -10.86 9.00 -15.95
CA ALA A 118 -10.49 8.29 -17.18
C ALA A 118 -10.92 6.82 -17.16
N PHE A 119 -10.80 6.15 -16.00
CA PHE A 119 -11.28 4.78 -15.84
C PHE A 119 -12.81 4.67 -15.96
N LEU A 120 -13.55 5.60 -15.35
CA LEU A 120 -15.02 5.61 -15.42
C LEU A 120 -15.53 5.90 -16.84
N ASP A 121 -14.90 6.82 -17.56
CA ASP A 121 -15.20 7.09 -18.98
C ASP A 121 -14.99 5.83 -19.86
N MET A 122 -13.90 5.09 -19.62
CA MET A 122 -13.66 3.82 -20.29
C MET A 122 -14.74 2.78 -19.98
N ALA A 123 -15.13 2.66 -18.70
CA ALA A 123 -16.17 1.72 -18.27
C ALA A 123 -17.52 2.06 -18.94
N GLU A 124 -17.89 3.33 -19.00
CA GLU A 124 -19.13 3.79 -19.63
C GLU A 124 -19.14 3.47 -21.14
N LYS A 125 -18.04 3.75 -21.84
CA LYS A 125 -17.88 3.40 -23.26
C LYS A 125 -17.97 1.90 -23.52
N LEU A 126 -17.37 1.09 -22.65
CA LEU A 126 -17.44 -0.37 -22.76
C LEU A 126 -18.88 -0.88 -22.61
N HIS A 127 -19.61 -0.36 -21.63
CA HIS A 127 -21.02 -0.69 -21.43
C HIS A 127 -21.89 -0.27 -22.62
N ALA A 128 -21.76 0.97 -23.10
CA ALA A 128 -22.51 1.46 -24.26
C ALA A 128 -22.27 0.59 -25.51
N ARG A 129 -21.03 0.15 -25.72
CA ARG A 129 -20.69 -0.76 -26.82
C ARG A 129 -21.32 -2.14 -26.65
N SER A 130 -21.30 -2.69 -25.43
CA SER A 130 -21.96 -3.97 -25.12
C SER A 130 -23.46 -3.91 -25.41
N ASP A 131 -24.12 -2.83 -24.99
CA ASP A 131 -25.56 -2.62 -25.21
C ASP A 131 -25.91 -2.52 -26.68
N SER A 132 -25.07 -1.83 -27.45
CA SER A 132 -25.23 -1.71 -28.89
C SER A 132 -25.14 -3.07 -29.59
N ILE A 133 -24.18 -3.91 -29.20
CA ILE A 133 -24.02 -5.27 -29.73
C ILE A 133 -25.22 -6.14 -29.38
N GLN A 134 -25.69 -6.08 -28.13
CA GLN A 134 -26.85 -6.86 -27.69
C GLN A 134 -28.12 -6.45 -28.42
N THR A 135 -28.36 -5.14 -28.54
CA THR A 135 -29.52 -4.59 -29.26
C THR A 135 -29.48 -4.99 -30.74
N PHE A 136 -28.31 -4.89 -31.37
CA PHE A 136 -28.12 -5.32 -32.76
C PHE A 136 -28.42 -6.81 -32.93
N ALA A 137 -27.87 -7.67 -32.07
CA ALA A 137 -28.10 -9.11 -32.13
C ALA A 137 -29.58 -9.47 -31.97
N THR A 138 -30.28 -8.84 -31.03
CA THR A 138 -31.72 -8.99 -30.84
C THR A 138 -32.50 -8.55 -32.09
N HIS A 139 -32.19 -7.37 -32.63
CA HIS A 139 -32.87 -6.84 -33.80
C HIS A 139 -32.68 -7.75 -35.03
N VAL A 140 -31.44 -8.16 -35.32
CA VAL A 140 -31.15 -9.08 -36.43
C VAL A 140 -31.86 -10.43 -36.25
N SER A 141 -31.93 -10.95 -35.02
CA SER A 141 -32.66 -12.20 -34.76
C SER A 141 -34.15 -12.09 -35.07
N HIS A 142 -34.76 -10.95 -34.75
CA HIS A 142 -36.16 -10.68 -35.07
C HIS A 142 -36.38 -10.54 -36.58
N GLU A 143 -35.53 -9.76 -37.25
CA GLU A 143 -35.62 -9.52 -38.70
C GLU A 143 -35.37 -10.78 -39.52
N LEU A 144 -34.52 -11.70 -39.06
CA LEU A 144 -34.26 -12.97 -39.74
C LEU A 144 -35.34 -14.03 -39.50
N LYS A 145 -36.08 -13.96 -38.40
CA LYS A 145 -37.16 -14.93 -38.11
C LYS A 145 -38.26 -14.89 -39.17
N SER A 146 -38.69 -13.68 -39.55
CA SER A 146 -39.75 -13.47 -40.56
C SER A 146 -39.44 -14.11 -41.93
N PRO A 147 -38.31 -13.79 -42.60
CA PRO A 147 -37.98 -14.38 -43.89
C PRO A 147 -37.73 -15.89 -43.78
N LEU A 148 -37.17 -16.37 -42.66
CA LEU A 148 -36.96 -17.81 -42.46
C LEU A 148 -38.30 -18.56 -42.36
N THR A 149 -39.28 -17.99 -41.64
CA THR A 149 -40.65 -18.53 -41.58
C THR A 149 -41.32 -18.51 -42.95
N ALA A 150 -41.11 -17.46 -43.75
CA ALA A 150 -41.64 -17.41 -45.11
C ALA A 150 -41.05 -18.50 -46.01
N ILE A 151 -39.73 -18.73 -45.93
CA ILE A 151 -39.04 -19.81 -46.68
C ILE A 151 -39.54 -21.18 -46.21
N GLN A 152 -39.68 -21.41 -44.90
CA GLN A 152 -40.23 -22.64 -44.36
C GLN A 152 -41.67 -22.89 -44.84
N GLY A 153 -42.53 -21.88 -44.79
CA GLY A 153 -43.91 -22.00 -45.27
C GLY A 153 -43.98 -22.32 -46.76
N ALA A 154 -43.15 -21.68 -47.58
CA ALA A 154 -43.07 -21.99 -49.02
C ALA A 154 -42.56 -23.43 -49.27
N ALA A 155 -41.59 -23.91 -48.50
CA ALA A 155 -41.07 -25.27 -48.61
C ALA A 155 -42.09 -26.33 -48.18
N GLU A 156 -42.90 -26.06 -47.14
CA GLU A 156 -44.00 -26.93 -46.73
C GLU A 156 -45.06 -27.06 -47.82
N LEU A 157 -45.47 -25.94 -48.45
CA LEU A 157 -46.43 -25.95 -49.56
C LEU A 157 -45.92 -26.79 -50.74
N LEU A 158 -44.65 -26.64 -51.12
CA LEU A 158 -44.05 -27.43 -52.20
C LEU A 158 -44.06 -28.93 -51.89
N ARG A 159 -43.73 -29.31 -50.65
CA ARG A 159 -43.77 -30.70 -50.19
C ARG A 159 -45.18 -31.28 -50.25
N ASP A 160 -46.18 -30.54 -49.78
CA ASP A 160 -47.57 -30.99 -49.69
C ASP A 160 -48.20 -31.16 -51.09
N SER A 161 -47.89 -30.24 -52.01
CA SER A 161 -48.31 -30.36 -53.42
C SER A 161 -47.67 -31.56 -54.14
N GLY A 162 -46.44 -31.94 -53.80
CA GLY A 162 -45.81 -33.15 -54.31
C GLY A 162 -46.49 -34.43 -53.85
N SER A 163 -46.87 -34.53 -52.58
CA SER A 163 -47.64 -35.67 -52.04
C SER A 163 -49.05 -35.78 -52.62
N ALA A 164 -49.72 -34.65 -52.87
CA ALA A 164 -51.05 -34.65 -53.49
C ALA A 164 -51.02 -35.13 -54.96
N MET A 165 -49.92 -34.91 -55.69
CA MET A 165 -49.75 -35.43 -57.05
C MET A 165 -49.53 -36.96 -57.05
N ASP A 166 -48.74 -37.48 -56.10
CA ASP A 166 -48.47 -38.92 -55.97
C ASP A 166 -49.75 -39.73 -55.65
N GLU A 167 -50.63 -39.20 -54.79
CA GLU A 167 -51.93 -39.83 -54.51
C GLU A 167 -52.90 -39.79 -55.70
N ALA A 168 -52.86 -38.71 -56.50
CA ALA A 168 -53.69 -38.57 -57.69
C ALA A 168 -53.23 -39.51 -58.83
N GLU A 169 -51.93 -39.80 -58.92
CA GLU A 169 -51.36 -40.76 -59.85
C GLU A 169 -51.68 -42.20 -59.43
N GLN A 170 -51.59 -42.53 -58.13
CA GLN A 170 -51.94 -43.86 -57.59
C GLN A 170 -53.42 -44.23 -57.73
N ARG A 171 -54.35 -43.27 -57.69
CA ARG A 171 -55.78 -43.53 -57.93
C ARG A 171 -56.13 -43.78 -59.41
N ARG A 172 -55.19 -43.59 -60.34
CA ARG A 172 -55.40 -43.80 -61.78
C ARG A 172 -54.90 -45.17 -62.27
N VAL A 173 -54.37 -46.02 -61.39
CA VAL A 173 -53.95 -47.39 -61.67
C VAL A 173 -54.93 -48.38 -61.04
#